data_AF-A0A5A5RJH9-F1
#
_entry.id   AF-A0A5A5RJH9-F1
#
_cell.length_a   1.000
_cell.length_b   1.000
_cell.length_c   1.000
_cell.angle_alpha   90.00
_cell.angle_beta   90.00
_cell.angle_gamma   90.00
#
_symmetry.space_group_name_H-M   'P 1'
#
loop_
_entity.id
_entity.type
_entity.pdbx_description
1 polymer ?
#
loop_
_entity_poly.entity_id
_entity_poly.type
_entity_poly.pdbx_seq_one_letter_code
_entity_poly.pdbx_strand_id
1 'polypeptide(L)' 'MSIFASLYMDEDMSALVATLLRSRGLDVTTVPEQSTLGKTDSEQLEFAASLGRVC' A
#
# COMPACT_ATOMS: atom_id res chain seq x y z
N MET A 1 2.14 4.41 19.92
CA MET A 1 1.51 3.54 18.91
C MET A 1 2.61 2.80 18.18
N SER A 2 2.68 1.47 18.32
CA SER A 2 3.55 0.64 17.48
C SER A 2 2.81 0.41 16.17
N ILE A 3 3.41 0.80 15.05
CA ILE A 3 2.89 0.45 13.72
C ILE A 3 3.07 -1.06 13.59
N PHE A 4 1.96 -1.78 13.46
CA PHE A 4 1.96 -3.25 13.47
C PHE A 4 2.43 -3.83 12.12
N ALA A 5 2.20 -3.10 11.02
CA ALA A 5 2.71 -3.38 9.68
C ALA A 5 2.52 -2.14 8.78
N SER A 6 3.41 -1.97 7.80
CA SER A 6 3.26 -1.01 6.71
C SER A 6 2.89 -1.75 5.43
N LEU A 7 1.73 -1.42 4.86
CA LEU A 7 1.11 -2.12 3.73
C LEU A 7 1.16 -1.27 2.47
N TYR A 8 1.37 -1.94 1.33
CA TYR A 8 1.25 -1.37 0.00
C TYR A 8 0.09 -2.06 -0.73
N MET A 9 -0.96 -1.30 -1.04
CA MET A 9 -2.18 -1.81 -1.64
C MET A 9 -2.22 -1.58 -3.15
N ASP A 10 -2.58 -2.63 -3.86
CA ASP A 10 -2.75 -2.66 -5.31
C ASP A 10 -3.87 -1.72 -5.82
N GLU A 11 -3.85 -1.42 -7.11
CA GLU A 11 -4.79 -0.52 -7.80
C GLU A 11 -6.24 -1.02 -7.80
N ASP A 12 -6.44 -2.34 -7.75
CA ASP A 12 -7.77 -2.96 -7.68
C ASP A 12 -8.35 -2.97 -6.25
N MET A 13 -7.56 -2.62 -5.24
CA MET A 13 -8.04 -2.58 -3.86
C MET A 13 -8.83 -1.30 -3.56
N SER A 14 -10.05 -1.48 -3.03
CA SER A 14 -10.91 -0.36 -2.69
C SER A 14 -10.26 0.58 -1.65
N ALA A 15 -10.27 1.88 -1.95
CA ALA A 15 -9.82 2.94 -1.03
C ALA A 15 -10.53 2.91 0.34
N LEU A 16 -11.72 2.31 0.42
CA LEU A 16 -12.43 2.11 1.68
C LEU A 16 -11.66 1.15 2.61
N VAL A 17 -11.05 0.10 2.06
CA VAL A 17 -10.25 -0.86 2.84
C VAL A 17 -9.00 -0.18 3.39
N ALA A 18 -8.29 0.59 2.57
CA ALA A 18 -7.14 1.38 3.02
C ALA A 18 -7.52 2.32 4.19
N THR A 19 -8.68 2.98 4.07
CA THR A 19 -9.21 3.86 5.13
C THR A 19 -9.50 3.11 6.43
N LEU A 20 -10.11 1.92 6.34
CA LEU A 20 -10.45 1.07 7.50
C LEU A 20 -9.22 0.44 8.18
N LEU A 21 -8.14 0.21 7.44
CA LEU A 21 -6.87 -0.27 7.98
C LEU A 21 -6.10 0.86 8.65
N ARG A 22 -6.06 2.06 8.03
CA ARG A 22 -5.52 3.27 8.65
C ARG A 22 -6.21 3.60 9.97
N SER A 23 -7.54 3.47 10.02
CA SER A 23 -8.30 3.70 11.26
C SER A 23 -7.98 2.68 12.37
N ARG A 24 -7.37 1.54 12.04
CA ARG A 24 -6.89 0.53 12.98
C ARG A 24 -5.42 0.70 13.38
N GLY A 25 -4.75 1.75 12.91
CA GLY A 25 -3.37 2.07 13.24
C GLY A 25 -2.32 1.37 12.35
N LEU A 26 -2.73 0.88 11.18
CA LEU A 26 -1.82 0.36 10.16
C LEU A 26 -1.39 1.50 9.22
N ASP A 27 -0.12 1.46 8.80
CA ASP A 27 0.41 2.41 7.83
C ASP A 27 0.17 1.86 6.41
N VAL A 28 -0.92 2.27 5.78
CA VAL A 28 -1.31 1.80 4.44
C VAL A 28 -1.07 2.88 3.41
N THR A 29 -0.44 2.53 2.29
CA THR A 29 -0.35 3.35 1.08
C THR A 29 -0.91 2.56 -0.09
N THR A 30 -1.49 3.25 -1.06
CA THR A 30 -2.13 2.62 -2.23
C THR A 30 -1.40 3.01 -3.52
N VAL A 31 -1.44 2.15 -4.54
CA VAL A 31 -0.89 2.42 -5.89
C VAL A 31 -1.37 3.77 -6.46
N PRO A 32 -2.66 4.16 -6.35
CA PRO A 32 -3.11 5.47 -6.81
C PRO A 32 -2.44 6.65 -6.09
N GLU A 33 -2.21 6.53 -4.78
CA GLU A 33 -1.54 7.59 -4.00
C GLU A 33 -0.05 7.71 -4.33
N GLN A 34 0.58 6.62 -4.77
CA GLN A 34 1.99 6.59 -5.16
C GLN A 34 2.22 6.91 -6.64
N SER A 35 1.15 7.25 -7.37
CA SER A 35 1.20 7.57 -8.81
C SER A 35 1.86 6.47 -9.66
N THR A 36 1.75 5.22 -9.22
CA THR A 36 2.30 4.02 -9.89
C THR A 36 1.21 3.23 -10.63
N LEU A 37 0.06 3.86 -10.92
CA LEU A 37 -1.06 3.31 -11.66
C LEU A 37 -0.64 2.76 -13.03
N GLY A 38 -1.10 1.54 -13.36
CA GLY A 38 -0.85 0.89 -14.64
C GLY A 38 0.57 0.34 -14.82
N LYS A 39 1.36 0.28 -13.74
CA LYS A 39 2.63 -0.45 -13.71
C LYS A 39 2.38 -1.94 -13.53
N THR A 40 3.30 -2.76 -14.03
CA THR A 40 3.24 -4.22 -13.88
C THR A 40 3.39 -4.63 -12.41
N ASP A 41 2.84 -5.79 -12.05
CA ASP A 41 2.95 -6.37 -10.71
C ASP A 41 4.40 -6.37 -10.20
N SER A 42 5.37 -6.73 -11.06
CA SER A 42 6.80 -6.73 -10.73
C SER A 42 7.32 -5.34 -10.36
N GLU A 43 6.94 -4.30 -11.10
CA GLU A 43 7.35 -2.93 -10.81
C GLU A 43 6.71 -2.40 -9.52
N GLN A 44 5.46 -2.76 -9.27
CA GLN A 44 4.79 -2.42 -8.02
C GLN A 44 5.41 -3.15 -6.82
N LEU A 45 5.82 -4.41 -6.98
CA LEU A 45 6.55 -5.19 -5.98
C LEU A 45 7.93 -4.59 -5.68
N GLU A 46 8.68 -4.22 -6.70
CA GLU A 46 9.97 -3.52 -6.53
C GLU A 46 9.78 -2.18 -5.82
N PHE A 47 8.72 -1.45 -6.15
CA PHE A 47 8.41 -0.19 -5.50
C PHE A 47 7.99 -0.39 -4.03
N ALA A 48 7.14 -1.36 -3.74
CA ALA A 48 6.74 -1.73 -2.37
C ALA A 48 7.97 -2.15 -1.52
N ALA A 49 8.86 -2.97 -2.10
CA ALA A 49 10.12 -3.37 -1.48
C ALA A 49 11.05 -2.16 -1.23
N SER A 50 11.12 -1.20 -2.17
CA SER A 50 11.91 0.02 -2.01
C SER A 50 11.42 0.91 -0.86
N LEU A 51 10.11 0.86 -0.58
CA LEU A 51 9.48 1.56 0.53
C LEU A 51 9.59 0.80 1.87
N GLY A 52 10.18 -0.40 1.88
CA GLY A 52 10.23 -1.27 3.05
C GLY A 52 8.84 -1.71 3.54
N ARG A 53 7.86 -1.72 2.63
CA ARG A 53 6.48 -2.11 2.93
C ARG A 53 6.27 -3.58 2.55
N VAL A 54 5.43 -4.25 3.31
CA VAL A 54 5.00 -5.60 2.99
C VAL A 54 3.84 -5.47 1.99
N CYS A 55 4.01 -6.08 0.83
CA CYS A 55 2.99 -6.27 -0.19
C CYS A 55 1.96 -7.32 0.27
#